data_AF-A0A7R9JK25-F1
#
_entry.id   AF-A0A7R9JK25-F1
#
_cell.length_a   1.000
_cell.length_b   1.000
_cell.length_c   1.000
_cell.angle_alpha   90.00
_cell.angle_beta   90.00
_cell.angle_gamma   90.00
#
_symmetry.space_group_name_H-M   'P 1'
#
loop_
_entity.id
_entity.type
_entity.pdbx_description
1 polymer ?
#
loop_
_entity_poly.entity_id
_entity_poly.type
_entity_poly.pdbx_seq_one_letter_code
_entity_poly.pdbx_strand_id
1 'polypeptide(L)'
;MIEIRCNEKDLNSKQIPFLPTIDDSSLNAFLPDTPAQLIKSEHFHNVPIMTGTTSAEGLVIYLIGQFDARILSQINEDIEILLPSHFTLKRGSKKSLEVAAKIKAFYFKERNISEATLKEYVDVSMSTESYES
;
A
#
# COMPACT_ATOMS: atom_id res chain seq x y z
N MET A 1 6.35 3.69 30.85
CA MET A 1 6.58 4.56 29.68
C MET A 1 6.72 3.62 28.50
N ILE A 2 5.72 3.56 27.62
CA ILE A 2 5.73 2.64 26.47
C ILE A 2 6.53 3.34 25.38
N GLU A 3 7.74 2.88 25.09
CA GLU A 3 8.48 3.34 23.92
C GLU A 3 7.87 2.65 22.69
N ILE A 4 7.17 3.43 21.86
CA ILE A 4 6.74 2.98 20.55
C ILE A 4 7.97 2.99 19.65
N ARG A 5 8.54 1.80 19.39
CA ARG A 5 9.54 1.61 18.33
C ARG A 5 8.83 1.69 16.98
N CYS A 6 8.75 2.89 16.44
CA CYS A 6 8.38 3.11 15.04
C CYS A 6 9.65 2.97 14.19
N ASN A 7 9.66 2.04 13.23
CA ASN A 7 10.82 1.87 12.35
C ASN A 7 10.80 2.98 11.28
N GLU A 8 11.97 3.44 10.80
CA GLU A 8 12.01 4.49 9.76
C GLU A 8 11.31 4.08 8.45
N LYS A 9 11.10 2.78 8.25
CA LYS A 9 10.36 2.22 7.11
C LYS A 9 8.83 2.31 7.25
N ASP A 10 8.33 2.45 8.48
CA ASP A 10 6.91 2.62 8.79
C ASP A 10 6.46 4.09 8.59
N LEU A 11 7.42 5.01 8.40
CA LEU A 11 7.16 6.45 8.20
C LEU A 11 6.49 6.80 6.87
N ASN A 12 6.31 5.85 5.95
CA ASN A 12 5.67 6.12 4.66
C ASN A 12 4.13 6.12 4.71
N SER A 13 3.49 5.78 5.84
CA SER A 13 2.05 5.96 6.04
C SER A 13 1.77 7.15 6.96
N LYS A 14 1.90 8.38 6.43
CA LYS A 14 1.59 9.63 7.16
C LYS A 14 0.15 9.76 7.68
N GLN A 15 -0.73 8.78 7.46
CA GLN A 15 -2.18 8.90 7.67
C GLN A 15 -2.77 7.98 8.75
N ILE A 16 -2.05 6.96 9.25
CA ILE A 16 -2.54 6.08 10.33
C ILE A 16 -1.44 5.92 11.39
N PRO A 17 -1.43 6.75 12.45
CA PRO A 17 -0.34 6.76 13.43
C PRO A 17 -0.34 5.57 14.38
N PHE A 18 -1.45 4.81 14.44
CA PHE A 18 -1.59 3.65 15.29
C PHE A 18 -2.00 2.44 14.44
N LEU A 19 -1.07 1.51 14.26
CA LEU A 19 -1.25 0.26 13.55
C LEU A 19 -0.85 -0.90 14.48
N PRO A 20 -1.37 -2.11 14.26
CA PRO A 20 -0.80 -3.30 14.90
C PRO A 20 0.70 -3.37 14.61
N THR A 21 1.50 -3.56 15.66
CA THR A 21 2.95 -3.66 15.58
C THR A 21 3.43 -4.82 16.44
N ILE A 22 4.68 -5.25 16.22
CA ILE A 22 5.29 -6.36 16.94
C ILE A 22 5.37 -6.02 18.43
N ASP A 23 4.89 -6.92 19.29
CA ASP A 23 4.87 -6.77 20.75
C ASP A 23 5.60 -7.91 21.49
N ASP A 24 6.70 -8.39 20.90
CA ASP A 24 7.58 -9.46 21.39
C ASP A 24 8.10 -9.30 22.83
N SER A 25 8.14 -8.06 23.33
CA SER A 25 8.52 -7.74 24.72
C SER A 25 7.41 -7.97 25.75
N SER A 26 6.16 -8.21 25.31
CA SER A 26 5.03 -8.50 26.19
C SER A 26 5.05 -9.96 26.64
N LEU A 27 4.76 -10.21 27.92
CA LEU A 27 4.60 -11.57 28.45
C LEU A 27 3.47 -12.34 27.73
N ASN A 28 2.45 -11.62 27.25
CA ASN A 28 1.34 -12.13 26.47
C ASN A 28 1.28 -11.38 25.14
N ALA A 29 2.34 -11.51 24.34
CA ALA A 29 2.41 -10.90 23.01
C ALA A 29 1.23 -11.35 22.14
N PHE A 30 0.51 -10.39 21.54
CA PHE A 30 -0.56 -10.66 20.59
C PHE A 30 -0.02 -10.88 19.18
N LEU A 31 0.98 -10.10 18.78
CA LEU A 31 1.66 -10.14 17.49
C LEU A 31 3.18 -10.26 17.71
N PRO A 32 3.70 -11.46 18.04
CA PRO A 32 5.09 -11.63 18.44
C PRO A 32 6.11 -11.50 17.30
N ASP A 33 5.68 -11.51 16.03
CA ASP A 33 6.51 -11.31 14.85
C ASP A 33 5.64 -10.74 13.70
N THR A 34 6.26 -10.38 12.58
CA THR A 34 5.58 -9.98 11.35
C THR A 34 4.61 -11.07 10.86
N PRO A 35 3.42 -10.70 10.33
CA PRO A 35 2.46 -11.68 9.80
C PRO A 35 3.06 -12.68 8.81
N ALA A 36 3.94 -12.20 7.92
CA ALA A 36 4.62 -13.04 6.94
C ALA A 36 5.49 -14.14 7.59
N GLN A 37 6.16 -13.87 8.71
CA GLN A 37 6.95 -14.88 9.44
C GLN A 37 6.05 -15.84 10.22
N LEU A 38 4.97 -15.34 10.82
CA LEU A 38 4.00 -16.19 11.53
C LEU A 38 3.33 -17.19 10.58
N ILE A 39 2.98 -16.76 9.37
CA ILE A 39 2.44 -17.65 8.33
C ILE A 39 3.50 -18.68 7.90
N LYS A 40 4.74 -18.24 7.61
CA LYS A 40 5.83 -19.13 7.19
C LYS A 40 6.24 -20.17 8.25
N SER A 41 6.15 -19.80 9.52
CA SER A 41 6.48 -20.67 10.65
C SER A 41 5.29 -21.51 11.14
N GLU A 42 4.15 -21.44 10.45
CA GLU A 42 2.89 -22.08 10.85
C GLU A 42 2.43 -21.69 12.26
N HIS A 43 2.85 -20.52 12.74
CA HIS A 43 2.45 -19.95 14.02
C HIS A 43 1.13 -19.20 13.90
N PHE A 44 0.08 -19.93 13.51
CA PHE A 44 -1.29 -19.42 13.42
C PHE A 44 -2.30 -20.53 13.65
N HIS A 45 -3.57 -20.18 13.86
CA HIS A 45 -4.63 -21.17 13.98
C HIS A 45 -4.99 -21.76 12.61
N ASN A 46 -4.74 -23.06 12.43
CA ASN A 46 -5.09 -23.78 11.21
C ASN A 46 -6.60 -24.12 11.19
N VAL A 47 -7.40 -23.15 10.74
CA VAL A 47 -8.85 -23.26 10.54
C VAL A 47 -9.21 -22.85 9.11
N PRO A 48 -10.33 -23.32 8.53
CA PRO A 48 -10.75 -22.88 7.21
C PRO A 48 -11.01 -21.36 7.17
N ILE A 49 -10.38 -20.68 6.21
CA ILE A 49 -10.53 -19.23 5.99
C ILE A 49 -11.29 -18.99 4.68
N MET A 50 -12.27 -18.09 4.73
CA MET A 50 -12.93 -17.53 3.55
C MET A 50 -12.60 -16.04 3.49
N THR A 51 -11.98 -15.60 2.41
CA THR A 51 -11.61 -14.20 2.16
C THR A 51 -12.11 -13.77 0.78
N GLY A 52 -12.35 -12.46 0.60
CA GLY A 52 -12.83 -11.89 -0.66
C GLY A 52 -12.60 -10.38 -0.69
N THR A 53 -12.63 -9.83 -1.91
CA THR A 53 -12.45 -8.39 -2.16
C THR A 53 -13.63 -7.85 -2.97
N THR A 54 -13.78 -6.53 -3.03
CA THR A 54 -14.79 -5.89 -3.88
C THR A 54 -14.13 -5.28 -5.12
N SER A 55 -14.89 -5.12 -6.21
CA SER A 55 -14.35 -4.58 -7.47
C SER A 55 -14.02 -3.08 -7.43
N ALA A 56 -14.27 -2.38 -6.31
CA ALA A 56 -14.09 -0.94 -6.19
C ALA A 56 -13.68 -0.51 -4.77
N GLU A 57 -12.93 -1.35 -4.06
CA GLU A 57 -12.53 -1.12 -2.66
C GLU A 57 -11.71 0.17 -2.49
N GLY A 58 -10.89 0.52 -3.49
CA GLY A 58 -10.10 1.77 -3.49
C GLY A 58 -10.94 3.05 -3.45
N LEU A 59 -12.26 2.99 -3.67
CA LEU A 59 -13.16 4.13 -3.44
C LEU A 59 -13.20 4.56 -1.96
N VAL A 60 -12.83 3.68 -1.02
CA VAL A 60 -12.75 4.01 0.40
C VAL A 60 -11.88 5.24 0.64
N ILE A 61 -10.77 5.40 -0.10
CA ILE A 61 -9.86 6.56 -0.01
C ILE A 61 -10.58 7.89 -0.29
N TYR A 62 -11.56 7.88 -1.21
CA TYR A 62 -12.40 9.04 -1.50
C TYR A 62 -13.38 9.32 -0.36
N LEU A 63 -14.02 8.28 0.17
CA LEU A 63 -15.03 8.40 1.21
C LEU A 63 -14.46 8.90 2.54
N ILE A 64 -13.22 8.53 2.87
CA ILE A 64 -12.55 8.96 4.11
C ILE A 64 -11.87 10.33 3.97
N GLY A 65 -12.10 11.05 2.87
CA GLY A 65 -11.59 12.40 2.65
C GLY A 65 -10.07 12.49 2.46
N GLN A 66 -9.41 11.37 2.18
CA GLN A 66 -7.96 11.32 1.94
C GLN A 66 -7.59 11.51 0.47
N PHE A 67 -8.59 11.60 -0.41
CA PHE A 67 -8.39 11.94 -1.81
C PHE A 67 -8.36 13.46 -2.03
N ASP A 68 -7.23 13.96 -2.54
CA ASP A 68 -7.08 15.32 -3.06
C ASP A 68 -7.02 15.26 -4.58
N ALA A 69 -7.95 15.91 -5.29
CA ALA A 69 -7.98 15.89 -6.76
C ALA A 69 -6.69 16.39 -7.41
N ARG A 70 -5.89 17.22 -6.70
CA ARG A 70 -4.57 17.67 -7.14
C ARG A 70 -3.57 16.51 -7.33
N ILE A 71 -3.78 15.38 -6.63
CA ILE A 71 -2.92 14.20 -6.79
C ILE A 71 -2.97 13.66 -8.22
N LEU A 72 -4.12 13.72 -8.89
CA LEU A 72 -4.29 13.23 -10.25
C LEU A 72 -3.41 14.02 -11.23
N SER A 73 -3.35 15.35 -11.07
CA SER A 73 -2.44 16.20 -11.84
C SER A 73 -0.98 15.93 -11.50
N GLN A 74 -0.64 15.77 -10.22
CA GLN A 74 0.74 15.52 -9.77
C GLN A 74 1.31 14.22 -10.33
N ILE A 75 0.50 13.17 -10.49
CA ILE A 75 0.97 11.90 -11.04
C ILE A 75 1.36 12.03 -12.53
N ASN A 76 0.74 12.96 -13.27
CA ASN A 76 1.18 13.20 -14.65
C ASN A 76 2.55 13.88 -14.71
N GLU A 77 2.90 14.69 -13.71
CA GLU A 77 4.20 15.34 -13.57
C GLU A 77 5.26 14.37 -13.04
N ASP A 78 4.87 13.49 -12.12
CA ASP A 78 5.72 12.45 -11.53
C ASP A 78 5.00 11.11 -11.45
N ILE A 79 5.27 10.25 -12.44
CA ILE A 79 4.68 8.91 -12.53
C ILE A 79 5.19 7.96 -11.45
N GLU A 80 6.31 8.27 -10.78
CA GLU A 80 6.85 7.42 -9.71
C GLU A 80 5.96 7.46 -8.45
N ILE A 81 5.00 8.40 -8.36
CA ILE A 81 3.95 8.41 -7.33
C ILE A 81 3.09 7.13 -7.38
N LEU A 82 2.96 6.49 -8.55
CA LEU A 82 2.23 5.23 -8.70
C LEU A 82 2.98 4.02 -8.12
N LEU A 83 4.25 4.17 -7.73
CA LEU A 83 5.03 3.06 -7.19
C LEU A 83 4.64 2.82 -5.72
N PRO A 84 4.31 1.57 -5.35
CA PRO A 84 4.15 1.21 -3.94
C PRO A 84 5.41 1.54 -3.15
N SER A 85 5.24 2.07 -1.93
CA SER A 85 6.33 2.42 -1.02
C SER A 85 7.20 1.21 -0.62
N HIS A 86 6.64 -0.01 -0.67
CA HIS A 86 7.31 -1.26 -0.35
C HIS A 86 8.25 -1.75 -1.45
N PHE A 87 8.16 -1.20 -2.66
CA PHE A 87 9.13 -1.49 -3.70
C PHE A 87 10.48 -0.94 -3.24
N THR A 88 11.46 -1.83 -3.06
CA THR A 88 12.86 -1.49 -2.77
C THR A 88 13.57 -0.95 -4.01
N LEU A 89 12.93 0.02 -4.68
CA LEU A 89 13.42 0.71 -5.85
C LEU A 89 13.89 2.11 -5.44
N LYS A 90 15.11 2.47 -5.84
CA LYS A 90 15.61 3.82 -5.65
C LYS A 90 14.85 4.76 -6.58
N ARG A 91 14.16 5.77 -6.03
CA ARG A 91 13.46 6.80 -6.81
C ARG A 91 14.41 7.51 -7.78
N GLY A 92 13.92 7.85 -8.98
CA GLY A 92 14.70 8.41 -10.07
C GLY A 92 15.70 7.44 -10.70
N SER A 93 15.72 6.16 -10.29
CA SER A 93 16.53 5.16 -10.97
C SER A 93 15.90 4.76 -12.30
N LYS A 94 16.71 4.27 -13.24
CA LYS A 94 16.20 3.73 -14.50
C LYS A 94 15.14 2.65 -14.27
N LYS A 95 15.34 1.80 -13.25
CA LYS A 95 14.43 0.70 -12.93
C LYS A 95 13.11 1.19 -12.32
N SER A 96 13.15 2.20 -11.43
CA SER A 96 11.92 2.77 -10.86
C SER A 96 11.07 3.43 -11.94
N LEU A 97 11.68 4.24 -12.80
CA LEU A 97 11.00 4.87 -13.94
C LEU A 97 10.43 3.84 -14.93
N GLU A 98 11.17 2.77 -15.22
CA GLU A 98 10.68 1.69 -16.08
C GLU A 98 9.44 0.99 -15.50
N VAL A 99 9.46 0.68 -14.20
CA VAL A 99 8.32 0.04 -13.52
C VAL A 99 7.13 0.99 -13.46
N ALA A 100 7.35 2.26 -13.12
CA ALA A 100 6.30 3.28 -13.09
C ALA A 100 5.64 3.46 -14.46
N ALA A 101 6.44 3.48 -15.53
CA ALA A 101 5.93 3.55 -16.90
C ALA A 101 5.10 2.32 -17.27
N LYS A 102 5.50 1.11 -16.84
CA LYS A 102 4.72 -0.12 -17.04
C LYS A 102 3.38 -0.09 -16.30
N ILE A 103 3.36 0.39 -15.06
CA ILE A 103 2.11 0.56 -14.29
C ILE A 103 1.20 1.56 -15.00
N LYS A 104 1.72 2.73 -15.38
CA LYS A 104 0.95 3.74 -16.12
C LYS A 104 0.37 3.15 -17.41
N ALA A 105 1.17 2.46 -18.21
CA ALA A 105 0.74 1.86 -19.46
C ALA A 105 -0.33 0.77 -19.25
N PHE A 106 -0.22 -0.03 -18.18
CA PHE A 106 -1.17 -1.09 -17.88
C PHE A 106 -2.56 -0.54 -17.51
N TYR A 107 -2.61 0.43 -16.59
CA TYR A 107 -3.88 0.94 -16.07
C TYR A 107 -4.46 2.08 -16.91
N PHE A 108 -3.63 3.04 -17.35
CA PHE A 108 -4.08 4.24 -18.05
C PHE A 108 -3.83 4.20 -19.55
N LYS A 109 -3.03 3.25 -20.05
CA LYS A 109 -2.63 3.17 -21.47
C LYS A 109 -1.97 4.50 -21.87
N GLU A 110 -2.44 5.12 -22.96
CA GLU A 110 -1.98 6.43 -23.43
C GLU A 110 -2.82 7.60 -22.87
N ARG A 111 -3.76 7.34 -21.95
CA ARG A 111 -4.62 8.38 -21.37
C ARG A 111 -3.90 9.13 -20.25
N ASN A 112 -4.19 10.42 -20.13
CA ASN A 112 -3.77 11.22 -18.98
C ASN A 112 -4.60 10.89 -17.75
N ILE A 113 -4.00 11.10 -16.58
CA ILE A 113 -4.62 10.87 -15.28
C ILE A 113 -5.43 12.11 -14.90
N SER A 114 -6.74 11.96 -14.73
CA SER A 114 -7.70 13.04 -14.45
C SER A 114 -9.00 12.45 -13.88
N GLU A 115 -9.99 13.29 -13.58
CA GLU A 115 -11.31 12.80 -13.14
C GLU A 115 -11.98 11.85 -14.14
N ALA A 116 -11.67 11.98 -15.44
CA ALA A 116 -12.18 11.06 -16.46
C ALA A 116 -11.52 9.67 -16.42
N THR A 117 -10.39 9.52 -15.71
CA THR A 117 -9.67 8.26 -15.48
C THR A 117 -9.68 7.86 -14.00
N LEU A 118 -10.65 8.35 -13.24
CA LEU A 118 -10.77 8.10 -11.79
C LEU A 118 -10.86 6.61 -11.46
N LYS A 119 -11.58 5.87 -12.30
CA LYS A 119 -11.77 4.43 -12.10
C LYS A 119 -10.43 3.70 -12.22
N GLU A 120 -9.64 4.03 -13.22
CA GLU A 120 -8.31 3.45 -13.43
C GLU A 120 -7.38 3.80 -12.26
N TYR A 121 -7.49 5.00 -11.70
CA TYR A 121 -6.78 5.37 -10.48
C TYR A 121 -7.20 4.54 -9.27
N VAL A 122 -8.50 4.31 -9.08
CA VAL A 122 -9.03 3.42 -8.03
C VAL A 122 -8.51 1.99 -8.19
N ASP A 123 -8.45 1.49 -9.42
CA ASP A 123 -7.94 0.14 -9.71
C ASP A 123 -6.42 0.03 -9.40
N VAL A 124 -5.65 1.08 -9.66
CA VAL A 124 -4.22 1.16 -9.31
C VAL A 124 -4.04 1.16 -7.80
N SER A 125 -4.75 2.03 -7.08
CA SER A 125 -4.59 2.18 -5.63
C SER A 125 -4.88 0.87 -4.89
N MET A 126 -5.89 0.13 -5.35
CA MET A 126 -6.18 -1.23 -4.85
C MET A 126 -5.00 -2.17 -5.08
N SER A 127 -4.47 -2.20 -6.30
CA SER A 127 -3.43 -3.16 -6.69
C SER A 127 -2.08 -2.90 -6.03
N THR A 128 -1.81 -1.65 -5.66
CA THR A 128 -0.62 -1.28 -4.90
C THR A 128 -0.71 -1.65 -3.42
N GLU A 129 -1.93 -1.79 -2.87
CA GLU A 129 -2.18 -2.16 -1.46
C GLU A 129 -2.40 -3.67 -1.26
N SER A 130 -2.71 -4.41 -2.34
CA SER A 130 -3.10 -5.83 -2.27
C SER A 130 -1.93 -6.83 -2.14
N TYR A 131 -0.67 -6.38 -2.20
CA TYR A 131 0.51 -7.25 -2.09
C TYR A 131 1.12 -7.22 -0.68
N GLU A 132 0.30 -7.44 0.33
CA GLU A 132 0.72 -7.91 1.65
C GLU A 132 0.10 -9.30 1.83
N SER A 133 0.82 -10.34 1.39
CA SER A 133 0.45 -11.76 1.56
C SER A 133 1.72 -12.60 1.67
#